data_AF-A0A1M6JH05-F1
#
_entry.id   AF-A0A1M6JH05-F1
#
_cell.length_a   1.000
_cell.length_b   1.000
_cell.length_c   1.000
_cell.angle_alpha   90.00
_cell.angle_beta   90.00
_cell.angle_gamma   90.00
#
_symmetry.space_group_name_H-M   'P 1'
#
loop_
_entity.id
_entity.type
_entity.pdbx_description
1 polymer ?
#
loop_
_entity_poly.entity_id
_entity_poly.type
_entity_poly.pdbx_seq_one_letter_code
_entity_poly.pdbx_strand_id
1 'polypeptide(L)'
;MRDNNKIKRLVLSISLGLVLSMGCINTGLDASAASTDTKSNTYNVTLDPQGGTVSSNKIKVTVGKNYGTLPVPAKQNYTFRGWYIFPSGGTRINAEKEVTIAKDHTLYAQWDGKDFDITLDANEGTLDIKKISVRYGTRYFQTLPTPKRANYEFSGWYTQKKNGMQITANTLYKDNPPKKLYALWTKRILTIKFVAYNGEDYEKKVTCGGTYGALPKPIKKGSTFKGWFTWKDYPNIDATPIVSTTKVTDTSPTTLFARWY
;
A
#
# COMPACT_ATOMS: atom_id res chain seq x y z
N MET A 1 22.24 26.35 -91.27
CA MET A 1 22.78 26.16 -89.90
C MET A 1 22.73 24.66 -89.58
N ARG A 2 23.86 24.08 -89.10
CA ARG A 2 24.08 22.85 -88.29
C ARG A 2 22.97 21.77 -88.15
N ASP A 3 23.23 20.47 -88.05
CA ASP A 3 24.39 19.61 -88.43
C ASP A 3 24.07 18.10 -88.22
N ASN A 4 24.82 17.22 -88.89
CA ASN A 4 25.16 15.82 -88.56
C ASN A 4 24.11 14.71 -88.16
N ASN A 5 23.71 13.90 -89.14
CA ASN A 5 24.31 12.57 -89.46
C ASN A 5 24.62 11.51 -88.35
N LYS A 6 24.08 10.26 -88.49
CA LYS A 6 24.88 9.00 -88.58
C LYS A 6 24.08 7.71 -88.87
N ILE A 7 24.71 6.79 -89.64
CA ILE A 7 24.25 5.45 -90.06
C ILE A 7 25.30 4.39 -89.66
N LYS A 8 24.88 3.15 -89.35
CA LYS A 8 25.64 1.85 -89.42
C LYS A 8 24.58 0.71 -89.39
N ARG A 9 24.38 -0.23 -90.33
CA ARG A 9 25.18 -1.19 -91.16
C ARG A 9 25.51 -2.55 -90.49
N LEU A 10 25.47 -3.60 -91.33
CA LEU A 10 25.20 -5.04 -91.11
C LEU A 10 26.46 -5.94 -91.31
N VAL A 11 26.35 -7.26 -91.09
CA VAL A 11 27.03 -8.47 -91.71
C VAL A 11 27.57 -9.45 -90.64
N LEU A 12 27.09 -10.72 -90.46
CA LEU A 12 27.36 -12.03 -91.16
C LEU A 12 28.84 -12.52 -90.99
N SER A 13 29.26 -13.78 -90.69
CA SER A 13 28.84 -15.12 -91.18
C SER A 13 29.45 -16.36 -90.42
N ILE A 14 28.73 -17.50 -90.42
CA ILE A 14 29.04 -18.98 -90.47
C ILE A 14 30.46 -19.57 -90.15
N SER A 15 30.56 -20.59 -89.24
CA SER A 15 31.22 -21.96 -89.37
C SER A 15 31.57 -22.62 -87.99
N LEU A 16 32.00 -23.90 -87.80
CA LEU A 16 31.67 -25.28 -88.28
C LEU A 16 32.53 -26.34 -87.49
N GLY A 17 31.94 -27.46 -87.02
CA GLY A 17 32.58 -28.75 -86.59
C GLY A 17 33.16 -28.86 -85.15
N LEU A 18 33.47 -30.02 -84.54
CA LEU A 18 33.08 -31.46 -84.55
C LEU A 18 34.06 -32.21 -83.56
N VAL A 19 33.70 -33.40 -83.00
CA VAL A 19 34.59 -34.49 -82.44
C VAL A 19 34.92 -34.56 -80.92
N LEU A 20 34.18 -35.44 -80.21
CA LEU A 20 34.57 -36.61 -79.35
C LEU A 20 35.69 -36.62 -78.26
N SER A 21 35.30 -37.18 -77.10
CA SER A 21 35.90 -38.35 -76.37
C SER A 21 36.95 -38.19 -75.24
N MET A 22 36.89 -39.16 -74.31
CA MET A 22 37.81 -39.50 -73.18
C MET A 22 37.92 -38.46 -72.04
N GLY A 23 38.15 -38.82 -70.77
CA GLY A 23 38.35 -40.13 -70.13
C GLY A 23 38.40 -39.96 -68.59
N CYS A 24 38.58 -41.05 -67.83
CA CYS A 24 38.55 -41.09 -66.35
C CYS A 24 39.51 -40.09 -65.66
N ILE A 25 39.32 -39.78 -64.37
CA ILE A 25 40.10 -40.41 -63.26
C ILE A 25 39.39 -40.23 -61.89
N ASN A 26 39.52 -41.27 -61.06
CA ASN A 26 39.12 -41.37 -59.66
C ASN A 26 39.79 -40.30 -58.77
N THR A 27 39.22 -39.89 -57.63
CA THR A 27 39.64 -40.27 -56.26
C THR A 27 39.01 -39.34 -55.22
N GLY A 28 39.03 -39.75 -53.94
CA GLY A 28 38.92 -38.81 -52.81
C GLY A 28 37.60 -38.87 -52.05
N LEU A 29 37.45 -39.90 -51.20
CA LEU A 29 36.47 -39.90 -50.12
C LEU A 29 36.95 -38.96 -48.99
N ASP A 30 36.82 -37.65 -49.18
CA ASP A 30 36.92 -36.70 -48.07
C ASP A 30 35.52 -36.35 -47.57
N ALA A 31 34.91 -37.34 -46.90
CA ALA A 31 33.90 -37.06 -45.90
C ALA A 31 34.58 -36.36 -44.71
N SER A 32 34.93 -35.07 -44.92
CA SER A 32 35.21 -34.15 -43.83
C SER A 32 33.95 -34.10 -42.97
N ALA A 33 33.96 -34.92 -41.92
CA ALA A 33 32.98 -34.83 -40.86
C ALA A 33 33.12 -33.42 -40.30
N ALA A 34 32.21 -32.54 -40.72
CA ALA A 34 32.13 -31.21 -40.20
C ALA A 34 31.97 -31.36 -38.69
N SER A 35 33.07 -31.12 -37.97
CA SER A 35 33.05 -31.00 -36.53
C SER A 35 32.20 -29.78 -36.24
N THR A 36 30.90 -30.01 -36.09
CA THR A 36 30.02 -29.06 -35.44
C THR A 36 30.50 -29.02 -34.01
N ASP A 37 31.49 -28.15 -33.76
CA ASP A 37 31.78 -27.61 -32.45
C ASP A 37 30.52 -26.87 -32.01
N THR A 38 29.55 -27.64 -31.52
CA THR A 38 28.31 -27.15 -30.92
C THR A 38 28.72 -26.57 -29.59
N LYS A 39 29.33 -25.38 -29.65
CA LYS A 39 29.67 -24.52 -28.52
C LYS A 39 28.48 -24.54 -27.58
N SER A 40 28.64 -25.24 -26.47
CA SER A 40 27.54 -25.57 -25.56
C SER A 40 26.87 -24.27 -25.13
N ASN A 41 25.66 -24.02 -25.63
CA ASN A 41 24.95 -22.75 -25.44
C ASN A 41 24.28 -22.72 -24.06
N THR A 42 25.08 -23.10 -23.06
CA THR A 42 24.74 -23.33 -21.67
C THR A 42 25.25 -22.21 -20.80
N TYR A 43 24.38 -21.66 -19.96
CA TYR A 43 24.66 -20.50 -19.13
C TYR A 43 24.29 -20.77 -17.67
N ASN A 44 24.96 -20.08 -16.74
CA ASN A 44 24.61 -20.13 -15.34
C ASN A 44 23.49 -19.13 -15.05
N VAL A 45 22.47 -19.59 -14.33
CA VAL A 45 21.42 -18.72 -13.79
C VAL A 45 21.59 -18.62 -12.29
N THR A 46 21.78 -17.41 -11.79
CA THR A 46 21.76 -17.14 -10.35
C THR A 46 20.31 -16.93 -9.92
N LEU A 47 19.92 -17.55 -8.80
CA LEU A 47 18.59 -17.42 -8.22
C LEU A 47 18.71 -16.56 -6.96
N ASP A 48 18.27 -15.30 -7.07
CA ASP A 48 18.28 -14.34 -5.97
C ASP A 48 16.94 -14.39 -5.21
N PRO A 49 16.90 -14.95 -3.98
CA PRO A 49 15.67 -15.07 -3.20
C PRO A 49 15.15 -13.72 -2.65
N GLN A 50 15.83 -12.59 -2.92
CA GLN A 50 15.38 -11.23 -2.57
C GLN A 50 15.05 -11.10 -1.08
N GLY A 51 16.03 -11.46 -0.23
CA GLY A 51 15.89 -11.48 1.23
C GLY A 51 15.08 -12.66 1.79
N GLY A 52 14.77 -13.67 0.95
CA GLY A 52 14.41 -15.01 1.40
C GLY A 52 15.62 -15.94 1.47
N THR A 53 15.36 -17.24 1.65
CA THR A 53 16.34 -18.33 1.57
C THR A 53 15.97 -19.30 0.47
N VAL A 54 16.95 -19.95 -0.16
CA VAL A 54 16.76 -20.97 -1.20
C VAL A 54 17.79 -22.09 -1.03
N SER A 55 17.42 -23.34 -1.31
CA SER A 55 18.28 -24.51 -1.12
C SER A 55 19.45 -24.58 -2.10
N SER A 56 19.27 -24.08 -3.32
CA SER A 56 20.34 -23.82 -4.28
C SER A 56 20.10 -22.46 -4.94
N ASN A 57 21.14 -21.63 -5.01
CA ASN A 57 21.10 -20.32 -5.65
C ASN A 57 21.65 -20.31 -7.08
N LYS A 58 21.96 -21.48 -7.67
CA LYS A 58 22.46 -21.60 -9.04
C LYS A 58 21.87 -22.81 -9.76
N ILE A 59 21.57 -22.63 -11.04
CA ILE A 59 21.25 -23.70 -12.00
C ILE A 59 22.02 -23.46 -13.31
N LYS A 60 22.09 -24.48 -14.16
CA LYS A 60 22.56 -24.35 -15.55
C LYS A 60 21.39 -24.55 -16.49
N VAL A 61 21.33 -23.74 -17.54
CA VAL A 61 20.27 -23.76 -18.57
C VAL A 61 20.88 -23.77 -19.95
N THR A 62 20.16 -24.28 -20.95
CA THR A 62 20.57 -24.28 -22.36
C THR A 62 19.60 -23.44 -23.18
N VAL A 63 20.10 -22.55 -24.04
CA VAL A 63 19.25 -21.74 -24.95
C VAL A 63 18.43 -22.65 -25.86
N GLY A 64 17.15 -22.32 -26.06
CA GLY A 64 16.21 -23.13 -26.86
C GLY A 64 15.75 -24.42 -26.15
N LYS A 65 15.99 -24.54 -24.83
CA LYS A 65 15.37 -25.53 -23.94
C LYS A 65 14.61 -24.82 -22.83
N ASN A 66 13.76 -25.54 -22.12
CA ASN A 66 13.01 -24.98 -20.99
C ASN A 66 13.92 -24.83 -19.74
N TYR A 67 13.59 -23.89 -18.85
CA TYR A 67 14.35 -23.68 -17.60
C TYR A 67 14.38 -24.92 -16.69
N GLY A 68 13.38 -25.80 -16.76
CA GLY A 68 13.27 -26.98 -15.91
C GLY A 68 12.93 -26.64 -14.45
N THR A 69 12.98 -27.65 -13.56
CA THR A 69 12.56 -27.50 -12.16
C THR A 69 13.37 -26.43 -11.43
N LEU A 70 12.70 -25.35 -11.03
CA LEU A 70 13.28 -24.28 -10.21
C LEU A 70 13.01 -24.56 -8.72
N PRO A 71 13.99 -24.35 -7.82
CA PRO A 71 13.76 -24.48 -6.39
C PRO A 71 12.77 -23.42 -5.90
N VAL A 72 11.94 -23.80 -4.91
CA VAL A 72 11.00 -22.89 -4.26
C VAL A 72 11.69 -22.25 -3.05
N PRO A 73 11.92 -20.93 -3.05
CA PRO A 73 12.51 -20.25 -1.91
C PRO A 73 11.49 -20.07 -0.76
N ALA A 74 11.96 -19.78 0.44
CA ALA A 74 11.14 -19.42 1.59
C ALA A 74 11.45 -17.99 2.08
N LYS A 75 10.44 -17.26 2.56
CA LYS A 75 10.60 -15.95 3.19
C LYS A 75 9.52 -15.76 4.26
N GLN A 76 9.93 -15.40 5.47
CA GLN A 76 9.01 -15.31 6.62
C GLN A 76 7.92 -14.26 6.36
N ASN A 77 6.66 -14.61 6.65
CA ASN A 77 5.47 -13.77 6.44
C ASN A 77 5.14 -13.42 4.96
N TYR A 78 5.80 -14.06 4.00
CA TYR A 78 5.49 -13.93 2.57
C TYR A 78 5.12 -15.28 1.93
N THR A 79 4.38 -15.22 0.83
CA THR A 79 4.11 -16.31 -0.11
C THR A 79 4.92 -16.08 -1.37
N PHE A 80 5.56 -17.12 -1.88
CA PHE A 80 6.36 -17.04 -3.11
C PHE A 80 5.46 -16.89 -4.34
N ARG A 81 5.61 -15.78 -5.09
CA ARG A 81 4.84 -15.52 -6.31
C ARG A 81 5.48 -16.19 -7.53
N GLY A 82 6.80 -16.19 -7.61
CA GLY A 82 7.56 -16.80 -8.70
C GLY A 82 8.94 -16.19 -8.89
N TRP A 83 9.69 -16.76 -9.83
CA TRP A 83 10.95 -16.24 -10.33
C TRP A 83 10.69 -15.27 -11.49
N TYR A 84 11.44 -14.17 -11.58
CA TYR A 84 11.26 -13.11 -12.57
C TYR A 84 12.59 -12.60 -13.12
N ILE A 85 12.61 -12.07 -14.34
CA ILE A 85 13.82 -11.50 -14.96
C ILE A 85 14.27 -10.15 -14.35
N PHE A 86 13.40 -9.50 -13.56
CA PHE A 86 13.69 -8.24 -12.88
C PHE A 86 13.36 -8.33 -11.39
N PRO A 87 14.04 -7.55 -10.52
CA PRO A 87 13.77 -7.53 -9.07
C PRO A 87 12.32 -7.19 -8.71
N SER A 88 11.63 -6.42 -9.54
CA SER A 88 10.20 -6.12 -9.42
C SER A 88 9.51 -6.10 -10.78
N GLY A 89 8.27 -6.61 -10.85
CA GLY A 89 7.50 -6.71 -12.09
C GLY A 89 8.15 -7.63 -13.14
N GLY A 90 7.86 -7.38 -14.41
CA GLY A 90 8.43 -8.12 -15.54
C GLY A 90 7.85 -9.52 -15.76
N THR A 91 8.49 -10.28 -16.64
CA THR A 91 8.05 -11.61 -17.05
C THR A 91 8.38 -12.66 -15.99
N ARG A 92 7.36 -13.41 -15.56
CA ARG A 92 7.51 -14.59 -14.69
C ARG A 92 8.15 -15.73 -15.46
N ILE A 93 9.12 -16.39 -14.85
CA ILE A 93 9.79 -17.60 -15.34
C ILE A 93 9.30 -18.80 -14.53
N ASN A 94 8.86 -19.84 -15.23
CA ASN A 94 8.47 -21.14 -14.68
C ASN A 94 9.28 -22.26 -15.37
N ALA A 95 9.09 -23.49 -14.94
CA ALA A 95 9.85 -24.65 -15.45
C ALA A 95 9.65 -24.94 -16.94
N GLU A 96 8.52 -24.50 -17.52
CA GLU A 96 8.12 -24.71 -18.91
C GLU A 96 8.58 -23.59 -19.85
N LYS A 97 9.08 -22.47 -19.31
CA LYS A 97 9.47 -21.33 -20.14
C LYS A 97 10.75 -21.66 -20.91
N GLU A 98 10.78 -21.36 -22.20
CA GLU A 98 12.00 -21.47 -23.00
C GLU A 98 13.06 -20.42 -22.57
N VAL A 99 14.31 -20.85 -22.55
CA VAL A 99 15.49 -20.03 -22.26
C VAL A 99 15.91 -19.32 -23.54
N THR A 100 15.60 -18.03 -23.62
CA THR A 100 15.98 -17.16 -24.75
C THR A 100 17.18 -16.25 -24.43
N ILE A 101 17.65 -16.25 -23.18
CA ILE A 101 18.75 -15.38 -22.72
C ILE A 101 20.08 -16.10 -22.94
N ALA A 102 20.79 -15.75 -24.01
CA ALA A 102 22.09 -16.32 -24.38
C ALA A 102 23.29 -15.71 -23.60
N LYS A 103 23.16 -15.63 -22.27
CA LYS A 103 24.23 -15.24 -21.33
C LYS A 103 23.89 -15.65 -19.90
N ASP A 104 24.89 -15.67 -19.03
CA ASP A 104 24.69 -15.77 -17.59
C ASP A 104 23.80 -14.61 -17.10
N HIS A 105 22.83 -14.92 -16.25
CA HIS A 105 21.81 -13.97 -15.80
C HIS A 105 21.26 -14.34 -14.42
N THR A 106 20.40 -13.48 -13.87
CA THR A 106 19.79 -13.66 -12.55
C THR A 106 18.27 -13.72 -12.70
N LEU A 107 17.65 -14.65 -11.98
CA LEU A 107 16.21 -14.61 -11.70
C LEU A 107 15.99 -14.18 -10.26
N TYR A 108 15.00 -13.31 -10.07
CA TYR A 108 14.67 -12.69 -8.79
C TYR A 108 13.36 -13.25 -8.26
N ALA A 109 13.35 -13.66 -6.99
CA ALA A 109 12.14 -14.12 -6.32
C ALA A 109 11.24 -12.92 -6.00
N GLN A 110 10.00 -12.95 -6.48
CA GLN A 110 8.98 -11.99 -6.06
C GLN A 110 7.98 -12.62 -5.10
N TRP A 111 7.43 -11.78 -4.24
CA TRP A 111 6.79 -12.18 -2.99
C TRP A 111 5.48 -11.43 -2.77
N ASP A 112 4.46 -12.14 -2.32
CA ASP A 112 3.21 -11.58 -1.81
C ASP A 112 3.22 -11.60 -0.29
N GLY A 113 2.90 -10.47 0.36
CA GLY A 113 2.72 -10.46 1.82
C GLY A 113 1.57 -11.40 2.21
N LYS A 114 1.74 -12.15 3.30
CA LYS A 114 0.63 -12.92 3.89
C LYS A 114 -0.31 -11.98 4.65
N ASP A 115 -1.58 -12.35 4.69
CA ASP A 115 -2.61 -11.65 5.45
C ASP A 115 -2.67 -12.19 6.88
N PHE A 116 -2.89 -11.30 7.85
CA PHE A 116 -2.93 -11.61 9.27
C PHE A 116 -4.10 -10.94 9.97
N ASP A 117 -4.84 -11.71 10.77
CA ASP A 117 -5.89 -11.19 11.64
C ASP A 117 -5.30 -10.41 12.82
N ILE A 118 -5.80 -9.19 13.01
CA ILE A 118 -5.52 -8.33 14.16
C ILE A 118 -6.80 -8.15 14.96
N THR A 119 -6.72 -8.34 16.28
CA THR A 119 -7.84 -8.06 17.19
C THR A 119 -7.85 -6.60 17.62
N LEU A 120 -9.03 -5.97 17.62
CA LEU A 120 -9.23 -4.59 18.03
C LEU A 120 -9.97 -4.55 19.37
N ASP A 121 -9.31 -3.96 20.38
CA ASP A 121 -9.84 -3.80 21.73
C ASP A 121 -10.17 -2.32 21.96
N ALA A 122 -11.46 -1.98 21.89
CA ALA A 122 -11.95 -0.64 22.17
C ALA A 122 -11.73 -0.18 23.63
N ASN A 123 -11.17 -1.04 24.49
CA ASN A 123 -11.15 -0.91 25.94
C ASN A 123 -12.57 -0.64 26.47
N GLU A 124 -12.79 0.49 27.14
CA GLU A 124 -14.09 0.90 27.69
C GLU A 124 -15.01 1.56 26.65
N GLY A 125 -14.66 1.51 25.36
CA GLY A 125 -15.52 1.95 24.25
C GLY A 125 -16.30 0.80 23.60
N THR A 126 -17.22 1.16 22.71
CA THR A 126 -17.98 0.24 21.86
C THR A 126 -17.40 0.19 20.45
N LEU A 127 -17.40 -1.01 19.86
CA LEU A 127 -16.94 -1.27 18.50
C LEU A 127 -17.57 -2.56 17.96
N ASP A 128 -18.13 -2.48 16.75
CA ASP A 128 -18.80 -3.60 16.10
C ASP A 128 -17.78 -4.55 15.45
N ILE A 129 -16.82 -3.99 14.69
CA ILE A 129 -15.77 -4.75 13.99
C ILE A 129 -14.56 -4.92 14.90
N LYS A 130 -14.48 -6.06 15.60
CA LYS A 130 -13.41 -6.38 16.58
C LYS A 130 -12.22 -7.13 16.00
N LYS A 131 -12.24 -7.47 14.70
CA LYS A 131 -11.14 -8.08 13.97
C LYS A 131 -11.02 -7.48 12.58
N ILE A 132 -9.80 -7.30 12.12
CA ILE A 132 -9.45 -6.86 10.76
C ILE A 132 -8.34 -7.75 10.21
N SER A 133 -8.25 -7.89 8.90
CA SER A 133 -7.14 -8.56 8.23
C SER A 133 -6.19 -7.52 7.63
N VAL A 134 -4.89 -7.67 7.86
CA VAL A 134 -3.85 -6.75 7.36
C VAL A 134 -2.72 -7.54 6.70
N ARG A 135 -2.29 -7.05 5.53
CA ARG A 135 -1.26 -7.70 4.72
C ARG A 135 0.15 -7.30 5.17
N TYR A 136 1.04 -8.29 5.30
CA TYR A 136 2.42 -8.05 5.72
C TYR A 136 3.17 -7.12 4.75
N GLY A 137 3.85 -6.12 5.31
CA GLY A 137 4.53 -5.06 4.57
C GLY A 137 3.64 -3.89 4.13
N THR A 138 2.34 -3.88 4.46
CA THR A 138 1.41 -2.79 4.11
C THR A 138 1.05 -1.91 5.31
N ARG A 139 0.30 -0.81 5.10
CA ARG A 139 -0.12 0.13 6.16
C ARG A 139 -1.40 -0.36 6.85
N TYR A 140 -1.50 -0.19 8.18
CA TYR A 140 -2.72 -0.50 8.94
C TYR A 140 -3.94 0.33 8.50
N PHE A 141 -3.71 1.62 8.21
CA PHE A 141 -4.72 2.68 8.34
C PHE A 141 -5.95 2.54 7.43
N GLN A 142 -5.82 1.87 6.28
CA GLN A 142 -6.97 1.67 5.36
C GLN A 142 -8.06 0.73 5.92
N THR A 143 -7.81 0.07 7.06
CA THR A 143 -8.70 -0.96 7.62
C THR A 143 -9.20 -0.67 9.03
N LEU A 144 -8.70 0.36 9.70
CA LEU A 144 -8.97 0.58 11.13
C LEU A 144 -10.28 1.36 11.36
N PRO A 145 -11.32 0.76 11.99
CA PRO A 145 -12.55 1.45 12.32
C PRO A 145 -12.37 2.42 13.51
N THR A 146 -13.25 3.42 13.60
CA THR A 146 -13.32 4.36 14.71
C THR A 146 -14.33 3.88 15.75
N PRO A 147 -13.91 3.48 16.97
CA PRO A 147 -14.82 3.10 18.05
C PRO A 147 -15.53 4.33 18.64
N LYS A 148 -16.53 4.13 19.50
CA LYS A 148 -17.22 5.21 20.24
C LYS A 148 -17.13 5.01 21.74
N ARG A 149 -17.12 6.09 22.53
CA ARG A 149 -17.17 6.05 24.00
C ARG A 149 -17.80 7.33 24.54
N ALA A 150 -18.90 7.19 25.28
CA ALA A 150 -19.59 8.35 25.85
C ALA A 150 -18.67 9.18 26.77
N ASN A 151 -18.70 10.50 26.63
CA ASN A 151 -17.85 11.49 27.32
C ASN A 151 -16.36 11.53 26.90
N TYR A 152 -15.95 10.79 25.89
CA TYR A 152 -14.55 10.72 25.44
C TYR A 152 -14.41 10.94 23.93
N GLU A 153 -13.22 11.40 23.54
CA GLU A 153 -12.76 11.48 22.16
C GLU A 153 -11.76 10.36 21.91
N PHE A 154 -11.82 9.75 20.72
CA PHE A 154 -10.93 8.66 20.33
C PHE A 154 -9.54 9.21 19.98
N SER A 155 -8.52 8.87 20.77
CA SER A 155 -7.14 9.33 20.60
C SER A 155 -6.37 8.52 19.53
N GLY A 156 -6.87 7.34 19.18
CA GLY A 156 -6.25 6.45 18.19
C GLY A 156 -6.06 5.01 18.67
N TRP A 157 -5.54 4.18 17.77
CA TRP A 157 -5.16 2.79 18.03
C TRP A 157 -3.69 2.70 18.46
N TYR A 158 -3.39 1.88 19.46
CA TYR A 158 -2.05 1.74 20.04
C TYR A 158 -1.65 0.28 20.25
N THR A 159 -0.35 -0.01 20.31
CA THR A 159 0.18 -1.37 20.48
C THR A 159 -0.07 -1.99 21.86
N GLN A 160 -0.37 -1.18 22.88
CA GLN A 160 -0.58 -1.60 24.28
C GLN A 160 -1.61 -0.70 24.98
N LYS A 161 -2.22 -1.17 26.09
CA LYS A 161 -3.19 -0.39 26.88
C LYS A 161 -2.60 0.84 27.60
N LYS A 162 -1.30 0.80 27.91
CA LYS A 162 -0.52 1.87 28.53
C LYS A 162 0.85 1.92 27.85
N ASN A 163 1.39 3.11 27.61
CA ASN A 163 2.73 3.35 27.05
C ASN A 163 3.01 2.64 25.70
N GLY A 164 1.96 2.24 24.96
CA GLY A 164 2.10 1.69 23.62
C GLY A 164 2.45 2.77 22.59
N MET A 165 2.98 2.34 21.44
CA MET A 165 3.17 3.23 20.30
C MET A 165 1.84 3.43 19.56
N GLN A 166 1.59 4.65 19.07
CA GLN A 166 0.40 4.95 18.27
C GLN A 166 0.54 4.37 16.86
N ILE A 167 -0.53 3.76 16.36
CA ILE A 167 -0.68 3.38 14.96
C ILE A 167 -1.16 4.61 14.19
N THR A 168 -0.35 5.03 13.21
CA THR A 168 -0.60 6.21 12.37
C THR A 168 -0.89 5.81 10.94
N ALA A 169 -1.23 6.78 10.08
CA ALA A 169 -1.37 6.58 8.63
C ALA A 169 -0.13 5.96 7.96
N ASN A 170 1.07 6.14 8.54
CA ASN A 170 2.33 5.64 7.99
C ASN A 170 2.87 4.37 8.67
N THR A 171 2.24 3.89 9.74
CA THR A 171 2.70 2.66 10.42
C THR A 171 2.47 1.45 9.51
N LEU A 172 3.51 0.62 9.34
CA LEU A 172 3.47 -0.60 8.53
C LEU A 172 3.29 -1.85 9.40
N TYR A 173 2.53 -2.83 8.91
CA TYR A 173 2.42 -4.17 9.51
C TYR A 173 3.64 -5.02 9.10
N LYS A 174 4.75 -4.80 9.79
CA LYS A 174 6.01 -5.54 9.66
C LYS A 174 6.77 -5.54 10.98
N ASP A 175 7.93 -6.20 11.02
CA ASP A 175 8.94 -6.11 12.08
C ASP A 175 8.37 -6.45 13.49
N ASN A 176 7.95 -7.71 13.65
CA ASN A 176 7.21 -8.22 14.81
C ASN A 176 5.94 -7.41 15.14
N PRO A 177 4.98 -7.31 14.20
CA PRO A 177 3.82 -6.45 14.38
C PRO A 177 2.84 -7.01 15.44
N PRO A 178 2.15 -6.14 16.21
CA PRO A 178 1.16 -6.54 17.20
C PRO A 178 -0.03 -7.29 16.58
N LYS A 179 -0.40 -8.41 17.22
CA LYS A 179 -1.63 -9.17 16.91
C LYS A 179 -2.90 -8.55 17.51
N LYS A 180 -2.75 -7.53 18.35
CA LYS A 180 -3.85 -6.85 19.04
C LYS A 180 -3.54 -5.36 19.23
N LEU A 181 -4.53 -4.51 18.93
CA LEU A 181 -4.46 -3.06 19.13
C LEU A 181 -5.49 -2.61 20.16
N TYR A 182 -5.20 -1.48 20.81
CA TYR A 182 -5.98 -0.93 21.91
C TYR A 182 -6.38 0.51 21.60
N ALA A 183 -7.66 0.84 21.78
CA ALA A 183 -8.14 2.21 21.65
C ALA A 183 -7.78 3.01 22.90
N LEU A 184 -7.12 4.17 22.72
CA LEU A 184 -6.99 5.17 23.78
C LEU A 184 -7.97 6.32 23.60
N TRP A 185 -8.25 6.98 24.72
CA TRP A 185 -9.38 7.87 24.90
C TRP A 185 -8.97 9.10 25.71
N THR A 186 -9.25 10.30 25.19
CA THR A 186 -9.11 11.56 25.93
C THR A 186 -10.50 11.97 26.41
N LYS A 187 -10.65 12.53 27.62
CA LYS A 187 -11.95 13.08 28.04
C LYS A 187 -12.34 14.21 27.10
N ARG A 188 -13.57 14.19 26.59
CA ARG A 188 -14.10 15.22 25.69
C ARG A 188 -14.16 16.56 26.41
N ILE A 189 -13.80 17.64 25.71
CA ILE A 189 -13.91 19.01 26.23
C ILE A 189 -14.94 19.76 25.38
N LEU A 190 -15.96 20.31 26.02
CA LEU A 190 -16.94 21.18 25.36
C LEU A 190 -16.57 22.64 25.63
N THR A 191 -16.63 23.48 24.60
CA THR A 191 -16.71 24.93 24.77
C THR A 191 -18.17 25.31 24.94
N ILE A 192 -18.52 25.89 26.08
CA ILE A 192 -19.86 26.36 26.41
C ILE A 192 -19.89 27.87 26.20
N LYS A 193 -20.78 28.36 25.34
CA LYS A 193 -21.11 29.77 25.18
C LYS A 193 -22.16 30.19 26.19
N PHE A 194 -22.01 31.38 26.75
CA PHE A 194 -22.88 31.99 27.75
C PHE A 194 -23.39 33.33 27.21
N VAL A 195 -24.66 33.37 26.82
CA VAL A 195 -25.33 34.54 26.24
C VAL A 195 -25.97 35.35 27.36
N ALA A 196 -25.33 36.45 27.76
CA ALA A 196 -25.75 37.22 28.93
C ALA A 196 -26.82 38.29 28.67
N TYR A 197 -26.99 38.74 27.42
CA TYR A 197 -27.89 39.84 27.06
C TYR A 197 -27.57 41.19 27.78
N ASN A 198 -26.30 41.41 28.10
CA ASN A 198 -25.77 42.66 28.67
C ASN A 198 -24.73 43.36 27.75
N GLY A 199 -24.45 42.81 26.56
CA GLY A 199 -23.40 43.27 25.65
C GLY A 199 -22.10 42.46 25.71
N GLU A 200 -21.97 41.53 26.66
CA GLU A 200 -20.82 40.64 26.79
C GLU A 200 -21.22 39.18 26.48
N ASP A 201 -20.37 38.49 25.71
CA ASP A 201 -20.40 37.04 25.54
C ASP A 201 -19.31 36.42 26.42
N TYR A 202 -19.62 35.32 27.12
CA TYR A 202 -18.62 34.55 27.88
C TYR A 202 -18.50 33.14 27.31
N GLU A 203 -17.30 32.55 27.41
CA GLU A 203 -17.07 31.15 27.05
C GLU A 203 -16.37 30.40 28.19
N LYS A 204 -16.65 29.11 28.32
CA LYS A 204 -15.95 28.22 29.27
C LYS A 204 -15.71 26.86 28.64
N LYS A 205 -14.47 26.38 28.73
CA LYS A 205 -14.15 24.96 28.46
C LYS A 205 -14.51 24.12 29.69
N VAL A 206 -15.27 23.05 29.48
CA VAL A 206 -15.67 22.08 30.52
C VAL A 206 -15.36 20.67 30.04
N THR A 207 -14.97 19.80 30.97
CA THR A 207 -14.59 18.41 30.66
C THR A 207 -15.76 17.47 30.94
N CYS A 208 -16.14 16.66 29.97
CA CYS A 208 -17.22 15.68 30.11
C CYS A 208 -16.90 14.64 31.22
N GLY A 209 -17.96 14.20 31.92
CA GLY A 209 -17.87 13.41 33.14
C GLY A 209 -17.47 14.21 34.39
N GLY A 210 -17.17 15.51 34.26
CA GLY A 210 -17.00 16.45 35.38
C GLY A 210 -18.28 17.24 35.67
N THR A 211 -18.12 18.42 36.29
CA THR A 211 -19.19 19.42 36.46
C THR A 211 -18.82 20.74 35.78
N TYR A 212 -19.79 21.65 35.66
CA TYR A 212 -19.54 22.97 35.05
C TYR A 212 -18.51 23.83 35.81
N GLY A 213 -18.35 23.63 37.13
CA GLY A 213 -17.44 24.42 37.97
C GLY A 213 -17.88 25.88 38.12
N ALA A 214 -16.98 26.78 38.52
CA ALA A 214 -17.32 28.19 38.69
C ALA A 214 -17.88 28.82 37.40
N LEU A 215 -19.12 29.29 37.44
CA LEU A 215 -19.83 29.91 36.32
C LEU A 215 -19.61 31.44 36.30
N PRO A 216 -19.60 32.07 35.12
CA PRO A 216 -19.58 33.53 35.01
C PRO A 216 -20.83 34.13 35.69
N LYS A 217 -20.67 35.32 36.27
CA LYS A 217 -21.75 36.10 36.89
C LYS A 217 -21.85 37.45 36.17
N PRO A 218 -22.66 37.55 35.11
CA PRO A 218 -22.77 38.78 34.33
C PRO A 218 -23.46 39.88 35.16
N ILE A 219 -23.22 41.13 34.78
CA ILE A 219 -23.88 42.31 35.38
C ILE A 219 -24.70 43.01 34.30
N LYS A 220 -25.93 43.40 34.64
CA LYS A 220 -26.84 44.19 33.80
C LYS A 220 -27.46 45.28 34.67
N LYS A 221 -27.27 46.55 34.30
CA LYS A 221 -27.74 47.70 35.10
C LYS A 221 -29.27 47.64 35.26
N GLY A 222 -29.75 47.73 36.50
CA GLY A 222 -31.19 47.68 36.80
C GLY A 222 -31.82 46.29 36.71
N SER A 223 -31.03 45.21 36.74
CA SER A 223 -31.54 43.83 36.81
C SER A 223 -30.65 42.97 37.71
N THR A 224 -31.23 41.96 38.35
CA THR A 224 -30.51 40.97 39.15
C THR A 224 -30.42 39.64 38.38
N PHE A 225 -29.25 39.02 38.40
CA PHE A 225 -28.99 37.78 37.67
C PHE A 225 -29.65 36.56 38.37
N LYS A 226 -30.48 35.80 37.63
CA LYS A 226 -31.17 34.59 38.13
C LYS A 226 -30.36 33.31 37.97
N GLY A 227 -29.50 33.24 36.94
CA GLY A 227 -28.75 32.03 36.60
C GLY A 227 -28.72 31.74 35.11
N TRP A 228 -28.09 30.62 34.77
CA TRP A 228 -27.87 30.14 33.41
C TRP A 228 -28.86 29.03 33.06
N PHE A 229 -29.50 29.12 31.90
CA PHE A 229 -30.55 28.19 31.45
C PHE A 229 -30.24 27.63 30.06
N THR A 230 -30.75 26.45 29.73
CA THR A 230 -30.38 25.72 28.51
C THR A 230 -31.19 26.11 27.26
N TRP A 231 -32.08 27.09 27.39
CA TRP A 231 -32.93 27.63 26.33
C TRP A 231 -33.08 29.15 26.50
N LYS A 232 -33.45 29.83 25.41
CA LYS A 232 -33.46 31.29 25.31
C LYS A 232 -34.60 31.96 26.09
N ASP A 233 -35.81 31.40 26.02
CA ASP A 233 -37.04 32.12 26.40
C ASP A 233 -37.61 31.68 27.78
N TYR A 234 -38.89 31.97 28.03
CA TYR A 234 -39.64 31.58 29.24
C TYR A 234 -40.70 30.47 28.99
N PRO A 235 -40.34 29.28 28.45
CA PRO A 235 -41.30 28.18 28.29
C PRO A 235 -41.66 27.48 29.61
N ASN A 236 -40.84 27.64 30.65
CA ASN A 236 -41.06 27.02 31.95
C ASN A 236 -40.52 27.92 33.10
N ILE A 237 -41.38 28.13 34.11
CA ILE A 237 -41.13 28.92 35.33
C ILE A 237 -40.42 28.09 36.41
N ASP A 238 -40.68 26.78 36.46
CA ASP A 238 -40.16 25.80 37.45
C ASP A 238 -38.76 25.27 37.10
N ALA A 239 -38.19 25.79 36.02
CA ALA A 239 -36.86 25.42 35.57
C ALA A 239 -35.76 25.73 36.60
N THR A 240 -34.93 24.74 36.89
CA THR A 240 -33.70 24.91 37.66
C THR A 240 -32.58 25.47 36.77
N PRO A 241 -31.81 26.47 37.22
CA PRO A 241 -30.61 26.92 36.49
C PRO A 241 -29.53 25.83 36.49
N ILE A 242 -28.66 25.87 35.48
CA ILE A 242 -27.36 25.20 35.50
C ILE A 242 -26.50 25.84 36.61
N VAL A 243 -25.94 24.99 37.47
CA VAL A 243 -25.11 25.37 38.61
C VAL A 243 -23.72 24.73 38.51
N SER A 244 -22.78 25.16 39.33
CA SER A 244 -21.39 24.68 39.32
C SER A 244 -21.23 23.18 39.54
N THR A 245 -22.20 22.55 40.21
CA THR A 245 -22.25 21.11 40.49
C THR A 245 -23.04 20.31 39.45
N THR A 246 -23.70 20.94 38.48
CA THR A 246 -24.38 20.24 37.38
C THR A 246 -23.34 19.44 36.59
N LYS A 247 -23.64 18.15 36.34
CA LYS A 247 -22.75 17.25 35.58
C LYS A 247 -22.70 17.65 34.11
N VAL A 248 -21.53 17.51 33.50
CA VAL A 248 -21.30 17.72 32.06
C VAL A 248 -21.21 16.37 31.36
N THR A 249 -21.96 16.22 30.28
CA THR A 249 -21.93 15.07 29.36
C THR A 249 -21.57 15.52 27.95
N ASP A 250 -21.22 14.58 27.07
CA ASP A 250 -21.07 14.83 25.63
C ASP A 250 -22.37 15.24 24.91
N THR A 251 -23.52 15.06 25.56
CA THR A 251 -24.86 15.55 25.16
C THR A 251 -25.28 16.85 25.85
N SER A 252 -24.44 17.44 26.72
CA SER A 252 -24.78 18.68 27.41
C SER A 252 -24.83 19.88 26.45
N PRO A 253 -25.74 20.84 26.67
CA PRO A 253 -25.92 21.98 25.78
C PRO A 253 -24.68 22.88 25.80
N THR A 254 -24.21 23.22 24.60
CA THR A 254 -23.05 24.10 24.38
C THR A 254 -23.39 25.60 24.39
N THR A 255 -24.66 25.95 24.57
CA THR A 255 -25.10 27.35 24.74
C THR A 255 -26.01 27.45 25.95
N LEU A 256 -25.69 28.36 26.86
CA LEU A 256 -26.50 28.72 28.02
C LEU A 256 -26.89 30.20 27.96
N PHE A 257 -28.08 30.52 28.46
CA PHE A 257 -28.71 31.82 28.35
C PHE A 257 -28.95 32.40 29.75
N ALA A 258 -28.61 33.67 29.95
CA ALA A 258 -28.86 34.35 31.22
C ALA A 258 -30.33 34.68 31.37
N ARG A 259 -30.89 34.42 32.56
CA ARG A 259 -32.15 35.00 33.00
C ARG A 259 -31.92 36.11 34.02
N TRP A 260 -32.81 37.08 33.98
CA TRP A 260 -32.79 38.30 34.79
C TRP A 260 -34.19 38.54 35.37
N TYR A 261 -34.24 39.26 36.49
CA TYR A 261 -35.42 39.90 37.07
C TYR A 261 -35.08 41.32 37.52
#